data_AF-A0A7X7BJC5-F1
#
_entry.id   AF-A0A7X7BJC5-F1
#
_cell.length_a   1.000
_cell.length_b   1.000
_cell.length_c   1.000
_cell.angle_alpha   90.00
_cell.angle_beta   90.00
_cell.angle_gamma   90.00
#
_symmetry.space_group_name_H-M   'P 1'
#
loop_
_entity.id
_entity.type
_entity.pdbx_description
1 polymer ?
#
loop_
_entity_poly.entity_id
_entity_poly.type
_entity_poly.pdbx_seq_one_letter_code
_entity_poly.pdbx_strand_id
1 'polypeptide(L)'
;MKMAGINTIATYVFWIHHEEVENNFDWIGDNNLRYFVSLCAKLDLNVLLRIGPFDHGACRNGGFPDWLYTKPCVLRSNDELYLYYVRRFFQQIYFQVQGYLAKDGGPIIAIQLENEFMHTAAFWKNTMNHTREFITIGKGGIDHLRKLKEIELECGFDVPYYTCTGWWSPLLKDEFLPLYAAYSYANWKMSPGKPFHEPTIEHLYQNFHDDDYPHKGFKPTYKPSEYLYGFSELFGGALNTYSYRFLVPFESLDSATNVKVASGCNYLGYYVFHGVSQKRGLKGRLNDSHAANVSHDYQAPLGEFGQVRDSYKMLKSQFYFYTTFSELFTPMYTDLPEGGEHIQPNDPDTLRYACRVSGKEGFLFINNFQNHLDMKDHESIQFQIIANDEKIIIPRNRGINMKNKQNIILPFNFNLDGILLKYATTQLITKLSEEKLYVLFEKTGIKNEYCFDNTNIKKIEVNKGNIKKMSNSFM
;
A
#
# COMPACT_ATOMS: atom_id res chain seq x y z
N MET A 1 2.07 -11.88 -9.27
CA MET A 1 1.23 -10.81 -8.69
C MET A 1 -0.24 -11.23 -8.58
N LYS A 2 -0.97 -11.51 -9.68
CA LYS A 2 -2.39 -11.93 -9.62
C LYS A 2 -2.67 -13.07 -8.64
N MET A 3 -1.84 -14.11 -8.65
CA MET A 3 -1.96 -15.24 -7.72
C MET A 3 -1.81 -14.87 -6.23
N ALA A 4 -1.19 -13.74 -5.92
CA ALA A 4 -1.11 -13.24 -4.54
C ALA A 4 -2.44 -12.62 -4.10
N GLY A 5 -3.30 -12.19 -5.03
CA GLY A 5 -4.50 -11.38 -4.77
C GLY A 5 -4.39 -9.94 -5.26
N ILE A 6 -3.29 -9.55 -5.94
CA ILE A 6 -3.19 -8.23 -6.58
C ILE A 6 -4.15 -8.18 -7.76
N ASN A 7 -5.03 -7.17 -7.78
CA ASN A 7 -6.02 -6.93 -8.83
C ASN A 7 -5.70 -5.70 -9.71
N THR A 8 -4.75 -4.85 -9.28
CA THR A 8 -4.40 -3.61 -9.95
C THR A 8 -2.87 -3.46 -10.00
N ILE A 9 -2.33 -3.11 -11.17
CA ILE A 9 -0.91 -2.82 -11.36
C ILE A 9 -0.73 -1.31 -11.53
N ALA A 10 -0.02 -0.70 -10.59
CA ALA A 10 0.46 0.68 -10.73
C ALA A 10 1.84 0.67 -11.39
N THR A 11 2.04 1.48 -12.42
CA THR A 11 3.32 1.57 -13.13
C THR A 11 3.70 3.02 -13.43
N TYR A 12 4.97 3.35 -13.25
CA TYR A 12 5.54 4.60 -13.74
C TYR A 12 5.78 4.53 -15.24
N VAL A 13 5.68 5.68 -15.91
CA VAL A 13 6.08 5.87 -17.31
C VAL A 13 7.20 6.91 -17.35
N PHE A 14 8.42 6.49 -17.03
CA PHE A 14 9.56 7.39 -16.95
C PHE A 14 9.90 8.01 -18.31
N TRP A 15 9.76 9.33 -18.42
CA TRP A 15 10.01 10.05 -19.68
C TRP A 15 11.40 9.76 -20.25
N ILE A 16 12.45 9.74 -19.43
CA ILE A 16 13.82 9.46 -19.85
C ILE A 16 14.02 8.05 -20.43
N HIS A 17 13.20 7.07 -20.06
CA HIS A 17 13.27 5.73 -20.64
C HIS A 17 12.70 5.69 -22.05
N HIS A 18 11.73 6.56 -22.34
CA HIS A 18 11.02 6.63 -23.61
C HIS A 18 11.57 7.71 -24.54
N GLU A 19 12.24 8.75 -24.06
CA GLU A 19 12.78 9.84 -24.87
C GLU A 19 14.17 10.31 -24.37
N GLU A 20 15.14 9.41 -24.30
CA GLU A 20 16.51 9.74 -23.84
C GLU A 20 17.22 10.76 -24.76
N VAL A 21 16.86 10.76 -26.04
CA VAL A 21 17.29 11.73 -27.05
C VAL A 21 16.07 12.50 -27.53
N GLU A 22 16.16 13.83 -27.55
CA GLU A 22 15.04 14.70 -27.93
C GLU A 22 14.48 14.33 -29.30
N ASN A 23 13.15 14.18 -29.38
CA ASN A 23 12.38 13.76 -30.55
C ASN A 23 12.56 12.29 -30.98
N ASN A 24 13.24 11.46 -30.19
CA ASN A 24 13.42 10.04 -30.50
C ASN A 24 12.73 9.18 -29.44
N PHE A 25 11.44 8.89 -29.66
CA PHE A 25 10.64 8.06 -28.78
C PHE A 25 10.86 6.56 -29.01
N ASP A 26 11.09 5.81 -27.93
CA ASP A 26 11.25 4.35 -27.94
C ASP A 26 10.12 3.68 -27.13
N TRP A 27 9.31 2.91 -27.86
CA TRP A 27 8.18 2.13 -27.36
C TRP A 27 8.27 0.63 -27.72
N ILE A 28 9.49 0.13 -28.01
CA ILE A 28 9.72 -1.28 -28.35
C ILE A 28 10.45 -2.02 -27.22
N GLY A 29 10.50 -3.35 -27.29
CA GLY A 29 11.16 -4.19 -26.27
C GLY A 29 10.62 -3.94 -24.86
N ASP A 30 11.52 -3.72 -23.90
CA ASP A 30 11.18 -3.46 -22.50
C ASP A 30 10.44 -2.12 -22.29
N ASN A 31 10.44 -1.23 -23.28
CA ASN A 31 9.70 0.03 -23.25
C ASN A 31 8.28 -0.07 -23.83
N ASN A 32 7.82 -1.26 -24.22
CA ASN A 32 6.54 -1.42 -24.90
C ASN A 32 5.35 -1.33 -23.93
N LEU A 33 4.91 -0.09 -23.68
CA LEU A 33 3.76 0.19 -22.82
C LEU A 33 2.47 -0.45 -23.35
N ARG A 34 2.25 -0.45 -24.67
CA ARG A 34 1.06 -1.06 -25.27
C ARG A 34 0.99 -2.55 -24.99
N TYR A 35 2.10 -3.26 -25.16
CA TYR A 35 2.20 -4.68 -24.86
C TYR A 35 1.94 -4.94 -23.37
N PHE A 36 2.58 -4.17 -22.49
CA PHE A 36 2.38 -4.28 -21.04
C PHE A 36 0.90 -4.13 -20.64
N VAL A 37 0.22 -3.10 -21.13
CA VAL A 37 -1.20 -2.86 -20.84
C VAL A 37 -2.08 -3.95 -21.45
N SER A 38 -1.79 -4.40 -22.67
CA SER A 38 -2.51 -5.51 -23.31
C SER A 38 -2.38 -6.82 -22.52
N LEU A 39 -1.22 -7.06 -21.90
CA LEU A 39 -0.98 -8.21 -21.06
C LEU A 39 -1.79 -8.13 -19.75
N CYS A 40 -1.88 -6.93 -19.15
CA CYS A 40 -2.74 -6.70 -17.99
C CYS A 40 -4.22 -6.97 -18.34
N ALA A 41 -4.69 -6.50 -19.50
CA ALA A 41 -6.05 -6.80 -19.99
C ALA A 41 -6.27 -8.31 -20.15
N LYS A 42 -5.36 -9.01 -20.82
CA LYS A 42 -5.43 -10.48 -21.03
C LYS A 42 -5.44 -11.25 -19.71
N LEU A 43 -4.73 -10.73 -18.71
CA LEU A 43 -4.67 -11.33 -17.38
C LEU A 43 -5.76 -10.81 -16.45
N ASP A 44 -6.69 -9.98 -16.93
CA ASP A 44 -7.78 -9.41 -16.13
C ASP A 44 -7.22 -8.76 -14.84
N LEU A 45 -6.35 -7.76 -15.08
CA LEU A 45 -5.74 -6.90 -14.09
C LEU A 45 -6.01 -5.45 -14.48
N ASN A 46 -6.47 -4.66 -13.52
CA ASN A 46 -6.59 -3.21 -13.68
C ASN A 46 -5.21 -2.55 -13.76
N VAL A 47 -5.16 -1.35 -14.33
CA VAL A 47 -3.93 -0.55 -14.45
C VAL A 47 -4.18 0.86 -13.90
N LEU A 48 -3.26 1.30 -13.04
CA LEU A 48 -3.09 2.71 -12.65
C LEU A 48 -1.80 3.23 -13.29
N LEU A 49 -1.94 4.11 -14.28
CA LEU A 49 -0.78 4.70 -14.95
C LEU A 49 -0.29 5.93 -14.18
N ARG A 50 0.96 5.92 -13.74
CA ARG A 50 1.64 7.08 -13.16
C ARG A 50 2.49 7.70 -14.28
N ILE A 51 1.95 8.71 -14.94
CA ILE A 51 2.48 9.21 -16.22
C ILE A 51 3.42 10.41 -16.07
N GLY A 52 3.77 10.77 -14.84
CA GLY A 52 4.63 11.91 -14.53
C GLY A 52 3.93 13.27 -14.72
N PRO A 53 4.63 14.31 -15.21
CA PRO A 53 5.91 14.21 -15.95
C PRO A 53 7.14 13.90 -15.08
N PHE A 54 7.03 14.15 -13.77
CA PHE A 54 8.01 13.74 -12.77
C PHE A 54 7.50 12.53 -11.99
N ASP A 55 8.31 11.48 -11.90
CA ASP A 55 7.95 10.21 -11.24
C ASP A 55 8.83 9.89 -10.02
N HIS A 56 10.00 10.51 -9.92
CA HIS A 56 11.06 10.12 -8.99
C HIS A 56 11.52 8.67 -9.22
N GLY A 57 10.91 7.69 -8.54
CA GLY A 57 11.08 6.26 -8.77
C GLY A 57 12.50 5.71 -8.66
N ALA A 58 13.41 6.40 -7.96
CA ALA A 58 14.86 6.16 -8.01
C ALA A 58 15.42 6.12 -9.45
N CYS A 59 14.78 6.86 -10.35
CA CYS A 59 15.20 7.09 -11.72
C CYS A 59 16.01 8.38 -11.78
N ARG A 60 17.00 8.41 -12.65
CA ARG A 60 17.84 9.58 -12.92
C ARG A 60 16.94 10.78 -13.22
N ASN A 61 17.25 11.90 -12.59
CA ASN A 61 16.51 13.15 -12.71
C ASN A 61 14.99 12.98 -12.43
N GLY A 62 14.62 12.00 -11.61
CA GLY A 62 13.23 11.67 -11.31
C GLY A 62 12.36 11.37 -12.53
N GLY A 63 12.97 10.87 -13.61
CA GLY A 63 12.29 10.53 -14.85
C GLY A 63 12.46 11.57 -15.97
N PHE A 64 12.94 12.78 -15.71
CA PHE A 64 13.14 13.77 -16.79
C PHE A 64 14.36 13.46 -17.67
N PRO A 65 14.23 13.57 -18.99
CA PRO A 65 15.38 13.37 -19.87
C PRO A 65 16.39 14.51 -19.75
N ASP A 66 17.69 14.18 -19.90
CA ASP A 66 18.79 15.13 -19.70
C ASP A 66 18.67 16.38 -20.59
N TRP A 67 18.14 16.23 -21.81
CA TRP A 67 18.01 17.33 -22.77
C TRP A 67 16.96 18.36 -22.36
N LEU A 68 16.00 18.01 -21.49
CA LEU A 68 14.97 18.94 -21.05
C LEU A 68 15.56 20.06 -20.17
N TYR A 69 16.69 19.79 -19.50
CA TYR A 69 17.42 20.78 -18.69
C TYR A 69 18.15 21.85 -19.51
N THR A 70 18.34 21.62 -20.82
CA THR A 70 18.95 22.63 -21.68
C THR A 70 17.93 23.66 -22.17
N LYS A 71 16.65 23.49 -21.83
CA LYS A 71 15.56 24.37 -22.23
C LYS A 71 15.42 25.52 -21.23
N PRO A 72 15.20 26.76 -21.69
CA PRO A 72 15.03 27.93 -20.82
C PRO A 72 13.62 27.96 -20.22
N CYS A 73 13.25 26.92 -19.47
CA CYS A 73 11.93 26.76 -18.87
C CYS A 73 12.05 26.32 -17.42
N VAL A 74 11.01 26.61 -16.63
CA VAL A 74 10.92 26.11 -15.25
C VAL A 74 10.16 24.78 -15.23
N LEU A 75 10.88 23.68 -14.96
CA LEU A 75 10.26 22.35 -14.83
C LEU A 75 9.25 22.31 -13.68
N ARG A 76 8.30 21.37 -13.75
CA ARG A 76 7.25 21.15 -12.73
C ARG A 76 6.52 22.46 -12.36
N SER A 77 6.13 23.22 -13.39
CA SER A 77 5.42 24.50 -13.26
C SER A 77 4.52 24.75 -14.46
N ASN A 78 3.83 25.89 -14.50
CA ASN A 78 3.02 26.32 -15.64
C ASN A 78 3.80 27.15 -16.68
N ASP A 79 5.12 26.97 -16.76
CA ASP A 79 5.92 27.53 -17.84
C ASP A 79 5.46 26.93 -19.20
N GLU A 80 5.08 27.79 -20.14
CA GLU A 80 4.50 27.37 -21.43
C GLU A 80 5.43 26.45 -22.23
N LEU A 81 6.75 26.68 -22.18
CA LEU A 81 7.70 25.85 -22.90
C LEU A 81 7.81 24.47 -22.24
N TYR A 82 7.76 24.40 -20.91
CA TYR A 82 7.69 23.11 -20.21
C TYR A 82 6.40 22.37 -20.54
N LEU A 83 5.25 23.03 -20.44
CA LEU A 83 3.94 22.43 -20.73
C LEU A 83 3.82 21.97 -22.19
N TYR A 84 4.47 22.65 -23.14
CA TYR A 84 4.59 22.19 -24.52
C TYR A 84 5.25 20.80 -24.62
N TYR A 85 6.38 20.59 -23.93
CA TYR A 85 7.05 19.27 -23.95
C TYR A 85 6.26 18.22 -23.17
N VAL A 86 5.62 18.59 -22.06
CA VAL A 86 4.73 17.70 -21.30
C VAL A 86 3.59 17.21 -22.16
N ARG A 87 2.92 18.11 -22.89
CA ARG A 87 1.86 17.78 -23.84
C ARG A 87 2.34 16.79 -24.89
N ARG A 88 3.52 17.03 -25.47
CA ARG A 88 4.11 16.10 -26.45
C ARG A 88 4.32 14.72 -25.84
N PHE A 89 4.82 14.64 -24.61
CA PHE A 89 5.03 13.37 -23.92
C PHE A 89 3.71 12.65 -23.64
N PHE A 90 2.70 13.35 -23.11
CA PHE A 90 1.38 12.78 -22.84
C PHE A 90 0.69 12.29 -24.11
N GLN A 91 0.81 13.01 -25.23
CA GLN A 91 0.33 12.53 -26.54
C GLN A 91 0.99 11.21 -26.96
N GLN A 92 2.31 11.08 -26.75
CA GLN A 92 3.02 9.84 -27.06
C GLN A 92 2.56 8.67 -26.20
N ILE A 93 2.35 8.89 -24.89
CA ILE A 93 1.77 7.87 -23.99
C ILE A 93 0.37 7.49 -24.48
N TYR A 94 -0.49 8.48 -24.77
CA TYR A 94 -1.86 8.23 -25.23
C TYR A 94 -1.88 7.35 -26.48
N PHE A 95 -1.01 7.59 -27.47
CA PHE A 95 -0.94 6.74 -28.66
C PHE A 95 -0.63 5.28 -28.35
N GLN A 96 0.10 5.00 -27.26
CA GLN A 96 0.38 3.63 -26.82
C GLN A 96 -0.79 2.98 -26.11
N VAL A 97 -1.70 3.75 -25.50
CA VAL A 97 -2.76 3.22 -24.62
C VAL A 97 -4.18 3.47 -25.11
N GLN A 98 -4.37 4.21 -26.21
CA GLN A 98 -5.68 4.36 -26.85
C GLN A 98 -6.32 2.98 -27.13
N GLY A 99 -7.61 2.85 -26.78
CA GLY A 99 -8.35 1.59 -26.81
C GLY A 99 -8.15 0.68 -25.58
N TYR A 100 -7.37 1.10 -24.59
CA TYR A 100 -7.18 0.39 -23.32
C TYR A 100 -7.66 1.18 -22.09
N LEU A 101 -8.32 2.32 -22.28
CA LEU A 101 -8.93 3.09 -21.21
C LEU A 101 -10.23 2.42 -20.75
N ALA A 102 -10.63 2.62 -19.50
CA ALA A 102 -11.87 2.05 -18.96
C ALA A 102 -13.10 2.42 -19.80
N LYS A 103 -13.17 3.65 -20.34
CA LYS A 103 -14.24 4.07 -21.27
C LYS A 103 -14.32 3.22 -22.55
N ASP A 104 -13.21 2.63 -22.95
CA ASP A 104 -13.09 1.77 -24.14
C ASP A 104 -13.26 0.28 -23.78
N GLY A 105 -13.59 -0.05 -22.52
CA GLY A 105 -13.63 -1.41 -21.99
C GLY A 105 -12.25 -1.99 -21.66
N GLY A 106 -11.22 -1.15 -21.57
CA GLY A 106 -9.85 -1.56 -21.26
C GLY A 106 -9.49 -1.51 -19.77
N PRO A 107 -8.29 -1.99 -19.40
CA PRO A 107 -7.89 -2.16 -17.99
C PRO A 107 -7.43 -0.88 -17.30
N ILE A 108 -7.20 0.23 -18.01
CA ILE A 108 -6.69 1.46 -17.39
C ILE A 108 -7.85 2.19 -16.70
N ILE A 109 -7.90 2.07 -15.38
CA ILE A 109 -8.97 2.63 -14.53
C ILE A 109 -8.54 3.91 -13.82
N ALA A 110 -7.25 4.20 -13.76
CA ALA A 110 -6.76 5.34 -13.00
C ALA A 110 -5.49 5.93 -13.59
N ILE A 111 -5.33 7.24 -13.41
CA ILE A 111 -4.10 7.97 -13.76
C ILE A 111 -3.63 8.77 -12.55
N GLN A 112 -2.35 8.65 -12.22
CA GLN A 112 -1.68 9.57 -11.33
C GLN A 112 -0.95 10.63 -12.13
N LEU A 113 -1.23 11.90 -11.81
CA LEU A 113 -0.53 13.06 -12.35
C LEU A 113 0.46 13.59 -11.32
N GLU A 114 1.67 13.88 -11.77
CA GLU A 114 2.80 14.27 -10.93
C GLU A 114 3.18 13.20 -9.87
N ASN A 115 4.26 13.47 -9.14
CA ASN A 115 4.69 12.63 -8.04
C ASN A 115 5.32 13.48 -6.93
N GLU A 116 4.76 13.39 -5.72
CA GLU A 116 5.25 14.12 -4.55
C GLU A 116 5.45 15.63 -4.80
N PHE A 117 4.51 16.20 -5.54
CA PHE A 117 4.57 17.57 -6.03
C PHE A 117 4.58 18.59 -4.88
N MET A 118 5.53 19.52 -4.95
CA MET A 118 5.84 20.50 -3.89
C MET A 118 6.33 19.92 -2.57
N HIS A 119 6.62 18.61 -2.52
CA HIS A 119 7.19 17.95 -1.35
C HIS A 119 8.62 17.46 -1.60
N THR A 120 8.85 16.73 -2.68
CA THR A 120 10.15 16.12 -2.98
C THR A 120 10.75 16.59 -4.29
N ALA A 121 12.07 16.46 -4.36
CA ALA A 121 12.91 16.71 -5.52
C ALA A 121 13.75 15.45 -5.80
N ALA A 122 14.34 15.36 -6.99
CA ALA A 122 15.43 14.44 -7.24
C ALA A 122 16.72 15.20 -7.50
N PHE A 123 17.86 14.52 -7.30
CA PHE A 123 19.16 15.10 -7.62
C PHE A 123 19.31 15.31 -9.11
N TRP A 124 19.93 16.43 -9.50
CA TRP A 124 20.36 16.61 -10.87
C TRP A 124 21.71 15.92 -11.07
N LYS A 125 21.72 14.82 -11.83
CA LYS A 125 22.91 13.95 -11.93
C LYS A 125 24.17 14.69 -12.39
N ASN A 126 24.06 15.63 -13.32
CA ASN A 126 25.21 16.30 -13.93
C ASN A 126 25.97 17.20 -12.95
N THR A 127 25.32 17.62 -11.86
CA THR A 127 25.92 18.48 -10.84
C THR A 127 26.39 17.71 -9.61
N MET A 128 26.12 16.41 -9.53
CA MET A 128 26.34 15.61 -8.32
C MET A 128 27.78 15.67 -7.81
N ASN A 129 28.76 15.72 -8.71
CA ASN A 129 30.19 15.79 -8.39
C ASN A 129 30.72 17.22 -8.21
N HIS A 130 29.89 18.24 -8.42
CA HIS A 130 30.29 19.64 -8.44
C HIS A 130 29.44 20.48 -7.46
N THR A 131 28.22 20.84 -7.85
CA THR A 131 27.35 21.77 -7.11
C THR A 131 26.20 21.10 -6.36
N ARG A 132 25.91 19.81 -6.62
CA ARG A 132 24.81 19.03 -6.02
C ARG A 132 23.46 19.73 -6.10
N GLU A 133 23.10 20.15 -7.29
CA GLU A 133 21.81 20.80 -7.55
C GLU A 133 20.68 19.78 -7.57
N PHE A 134 19.49 20.25 -7.22
CA PHE A 134 18.27 19.46 -7.21
C PHE A 134 17.33 19.96 -8.30
N ILE A 135 16.51 19.05 -8.81
CA ILE A 135 15.31 19.43 -9.55
C ILE A 135 14.40 20.20 -8.60
N THR A 136 13.73 21.22 -9.12
CA THR A 136 12.73 21.94 -8.32
C THR A 136 11.69 20.98 -7.73
N ILE A 137 11.22 21.27 -6.51
CA ILE A 137 10.05 20.61 -5.92
C ILE A 137 8.76 20.97 -6.67
N GLY A 138 8.83 21.93 -7.59
CA GLY A 138 7.72 22.42 -8.38
C GLY A 138 7.07 23.67 -7.77
N LYS A 139 6.26 24.37 -8.57
CA LYS A 139 5.49 25.55 -8.16
C LYS A 139 4.16 25.64 -8.89
N GLY A 140 3.21 26.37 -8.32
CA GLY A 140 1.89 26.58 -8.92
C GLY A 140 0.77 25.78 -8.24
N GLY A 141 1.08 24.91 -7.28
CA GLY A 141 0.08 24.28 -6.43
C GLY A 141 -1.01 23.55 -7.21
N ILE A 142 -2.26 23.77 -6.79
CA ILE A 142 -3.45 23.16 -7.41
C ILE A 142 -3.61 23.57 -8.88
N ASP A 143 -3.20 24.80 -9.24
CA ASP A 143 -3.32 25.28 -10.63
C ASP A 143 -2.39 24.53 -11.59
N HIS A 144 -1.26 24.02 -11.10
CA HIS A 144 -0.40 23.15 -11.90
C HIS A 144 -1.07 21.79 -12.15
N LEU A 145 -1.62 21.17 -11.11
CA LEU A 145 -2.32 19.88 -11.25
C LEU A 145 -3.52 19.98 -12.19
N ARG A 146 -4.30 21.07 -12.07
CA ARG A 146 -5.40 21.35 -13.00
C ARG A 146 -4.90 21.48 -14.43
N LYS A 147 -3.79 22.21 -14.65
CA LYS A 147 -3.24 22.39 -15.99
C LYS A 147 -2.75 21.08 -16.61
N LEU A 148 -2.13 20.21 -15.81
CA LEU A 148 -1.74 18.88 -16.26
C LEU A 148 -2.96 18.02 -16.63
N LYS A 149 -4.03 18.08 -15.83
CA LYS A 149 -5.30 17.39 -16.13
C LYS A 149 -5.91 17.88 -17.44
N GLU A 150 -5.97 19.19 -17.66
CA GLU A 150 -6.44 19.78 -18.94
C GLU A 150 -5.64 19.24 -20.13
N ILE A 151 -4.30 19.23 -20.03
CA ILE A 151 -3.42 18.73 -21.09
C ILE A 151 -3.70 17.25 -21.38
N GLU A 152 -3.85 16.44 -20.34
CA GLU A 152 -4.10 15.00 -20.43
C GLU A 152 -5.47 14.71 -21.09
N LEU A 153 -6.53 15.41 -20.68
CA LEU A 153 -7.85 15.36 -21.32
C LEU A 153 -7.79 15.78 -22.81
N GLU A 154 -7.07 16.85 -23.13
CA GLU A 154 -6.85 17.30 -24.51
C GLU A 154 -6.10 16.26 -25.36
N CYS A 155 -5.28 15.40 -24.75
CA CYS A 155 -4.63 14.27 -25.45
C CYS A 155 -5.59 13.11 -25.74
N GLY A 156 -6.75 13.05 -25.08
CA GLY A 156 -7.79 12.05 -25.28
C GLY A 156 -7.95 11.04 -24.14
N PHE A 157 -7.14 11.17 -23.08
CA PHE A 157 -7.33 10.37 -21.88
C PHE A 157 -8.66 10.72 -21.20
N ASP A 158 -9.26 9.71 -20.59
CA ASP A 158 -10.53 9.81 -19.84
C ASP A 158 -10.63 8.53 -19.01
N VAL A 159 -10.38 8.66 -17.71
CA VAL A 159 -10.35 7.57 -16.74
C VAL A 159 -11.25 7.90 -15.55
N PRO A 160 -11.86 6.90 -14.90
CA PRO A 160 -12.80 7.16 -13.80
C PRO A 160 -12.11 7.73 -12.56
N TYR A 161 -10.82 7.47 -12.37
CA TYR A 161 -10.10 7.94 -11.18
C TYR A 161 -8.81 8.67 -11.55
N TYR A 162 -8.63 9.83 -10.94
CA TYR A 162 -7.34 10.51 -10.88
C TYR A 162 -6.78 10.41 -9.48
N THR A 163 -5.47 10.23 -9.35
CA THR A 163 -4.80 10.17 -8.05
C THR A 163 -3.67 11.18 -7.95
N CYS A 164 -3.30 11.54 -6.73
CA CYS A 164 -2.07 12.27 -6.45
C CYS A 164 -1.48 11.85 -5.10
N THR A 165 -0.26 12.30 -4.83
CA THR A 165 0.34 12.23 -3.50
C THR A 165 -0.52 12.98 -2.49
N GLY A 166 -0.88 12.32 -1.39
CA GLY A 166 -1.72 12.87 -0.31
C GLY A 166 -0.95 13.50 0.86
N TRP A 167 0.38 13.38 0.90
CA TRP A 167 1.23 13.94 1.96
C TRP A 167 2.00 15.17 1.46
N TRP A 168 1.86 16.28 2.19
CA TRP A 168 2.61 17.53 1.94
C TRP A 168 2.54 18.07 0.50
N SER A 169 1.53 17.63 -0.25
CA SER A 169 1.33 17.95 -1.66
C SER A 169 -0.04 18.61 -1.86
N PRO A 170 -0.22 19.46 -2.88
CA PRO A 170 -1.53 20.01 -3.23
C PRO A 170 -2.53 18.91 -3.60
N LEU A 171 -3.80 19.12 -3.27
CA LEU A 171 -4.91 18.25 -3.66
C LEU A 171 -5.90 19.06 -4.50
N LEU A 172 -6.17 18.60 -5.72
CA LEU A 172 -7.30 19.09 -6.51
C LEU A 172 -8.57 18.38 -6.00
N LYS A 173 -9.22 19.00 -5.01
CA LYS A 173 -10.40 18.45 -4.33
C LYS A 173 -11.51 18.08 -5.32
N ASP A 174 -12.24 17.03 -4.99
CA ASP A 174 -13.38 16.47 -5.72
C ASP A 174 -13.05 15.89 -7.10
N GLU A 175 -11.82 16.08 -7.58
CA GLU A 175 -11.33 15.53 -8.84
C GLU A 175 -10.32 14.41 -8.63
N PHE A 176 -9.46 14.52 -7.62
CA PHE A 176 -8.34 13.61 -7.36
C PHE A 176 -8.50 12.88 -6.03
N LEU A 177 -8.11 11.61 -6.02
CA LEU A 177 -7.99 10.80 -4.81
C LEU A 177 -6.56 10.93 -4.23
N PRO A 178 -6.42 11.43 -3.00
CA PRO A 178 -5.12 11.48 -2.33
C PRO A 178 -4.71 10.07 -1.90
N LEU A 179 -3.53 9.63 -2.35
CA LEU A 179 -2.92 8.36 -1.95
C LEU A 179 -1.65 8.60 -1.13
N TYR A 180 -1.39 7.73 -0.15
CA TYR A 180 -0.33 7.89 0.84
C TYR A 180 0.86 6.97 0.63
N ALA A 181 1.95 7.28 1.32
CA ALA A 181 3.13 6.45 1.45
C ALA A 181 3.41 6.11 2.91
N ALA A 182 4.05 4.97 3.12
CA ALA A 182 4.57 4.54 4.40
C ALA A 182 5.89 3.79 4.18
N TYR A 183 6.90 4.08 5.00
CA TYR A 183 8.23 3.49 4.86
C TYR A 183 8.85 3.15 6.22
N SER A 184 8.82 1.87 6.59
CA SER A 184 9.47 1.36 7.81
C SER A 184 11.01 1.32 7.70
N TYR A 185 11.53 1.32 6.47
CA TYR A 185 12.96 1.33 6.16
C TYR A 185 13.23 2.42 5.12
N ALA A 186 13.56 3.61 5.58
CA ALA A 186 13.85 4.76 4.73
C ALA A 186 15.36 4.98 4.65
N ASN A 187 15.98 4.65 3.52
CA ASN A 187 17.42 4.85 3.31
C ASN A 187 17.84 6.33 3.40
N TRP A 188 16.95 7.27 3.05
CA TRP A 188 17.20 8.71 3.18
C TRP A 188 17.21 9.23 4.63
N LYS A 189 16.80 8.42 5.61
CA LYS A 189 16.91 8.76 7.05
C LYS A 189 18.25 8.34 7.66
N MET A 190 19.13 7.72 6.87
CA MET A 190 20.41 7.18 7.33
C MET A 190 21.55 8.16 7.07
N SER A 191 22.42 8.32 8.07
CA SER A 191 23.64 9.11 7.97
C SER A 191 24.78 8.42 8.75
N PRO A 192 26.07 8.77 8.55
CA PRO A 192 27.14 8.18 9.35
C PRO A 192 26.98 8.40 10.86
N GLY A 193 26.33 9.51 11.26
CA GLY A 193 26.00 9.81 12.65
C GLY A 193 24.69 9.19 13.15
N LYS A 194 23.86 8.64 12.25
CA LYS A 194 22.64 7.90 12.57
C LYS A 194 22.58 6.61 11.75
N PRO A 195 23.40 5.61 12.13
CA PRO A 195 23.58 4.39 11.35
C PRO A 195 22.46 3.35 11.53
N PHE A 196 21.46 3.63 12.38
CA PHE A 196 20.31 2.77 12.64
C PHE A 196 18.99 3.49 12.42
N HIS A 197 18.00 2.75 11.95
CA HIS A 197 16.62 3.23 11.90
C HIS A 197 16.00 3.21 13.29
N GLU A 198 15.11 4.18 13.54
CA GLU A 198 14.32 4.25 14.76
C GLU A 198 12.97 3.56 14.57
N PRO A 199 12.34 3.08 15.65
CA PRO A 199 10.95 2.62 15.62
C PRO A 199 10.02 3.63 14.96
N THR A 200 9.18 3.15 14.04
CA THR A 200 8.30 3.99 13.22
C THR A 200 6.83 3.86 13.60
N ILE A 201 6.05 4.88 13.24
CA ILE A 201 4.59 4.91 13.40
C ILE A 201 3.84 3.92 12.50
N GLU A 202 4.52 3.26 11.56
CA GLU A 202 3.87 2.40 10.56
C GLU A 202 3.26 1.11 11.14
N HIS A 203 3.60 0.80 12.39
CA HIS A 203 3.11 -0.35 13.15
C HIS A 203 2.19 0.04 14.32
N LEU A 204 1.65 1.27 14.28
CA LEU A 204 0.65 1.78 15.22
C LEU A 204 -0.70 1.92 14.53
N TYR A 205 -1.75 1.42 15.18
CA TYR A 205 -3.12 1.65 14.73
C TYR A 205 -3.49 3.14 14.93
N GLN A 206 -4.20 3.70 13.96
CA GLN A 206 -4.74 5.06 13.98
C GLN A 206 -6.12 5.07 13.32
N ASN A 207 -6.97 6.04 13.62
CA ASN A 207 -8.28 6.13 12.96
C ASN A 207 -8.24 7.18 11.85
N PHE A 208 -7.86 6.79 10.62
CA PHE A 208 -7.66 7.73 9.50
C PHE A 208 -8.95 8.30 8.88
N HIS A 209 -10.11 8.02 9.47
CA HIS A 209 -11.42 8.57 9.07
C HIS A 209 -12.04 9.47 10.15
N ASP A 210 -11.31 9.70 11.25
CA ASP A 210 -11.74 10.55 12.36
C ASP A 210 -11.05 11.92 12.28
N ASP A 211 -11.87 12.97 12.21
CA ASP A 211 -11.43 14.36 12.08
C ASP A 211 -10.77 14.89 13.36
N ASP A 212 -11.14 14.35 14.53
CA ASP A 212 -10.68 14.79 15.85
C ASP A 212 -9.56 13.92 16.43
N TYR A 213 -9.24 12.80 15.77
CA TYR A 213 -8.19 11.90 16.20
C TYR A 213 -6.79 12.58 16.17
N PRO A 214 -5.95 12.42 17.21
CA PRO A 214 -4.61 13.03 17.26
C PRO A 214 -3.61 12.26 16.39
N HIS A 215 -3.74 12.42 15.08
CA HIS A 215 -2.95 11.73 14.05
C HIS A 215 -1.43 11.92 14.23
N LYS A 216 -0.69 10.82 14.14
CA LYS A 216 0.77 10.79 14.08
C LYS A 216 1.21 10.66 12.62
N GLY A 217 1.88 11.68 12.09
CA GLY A 217 2.46 11.65 10.75
C GLY A 217 1.46 11.78 9.59
N PHE A 218 0.17 12.00 9.89
CA PHE A 218 -0.88 12.22 8.90
C PHE A 218 -1.50 13.60 9.14
N LYS A 219 -1.34 14.50 8.16
CA LYS A 219 -1.78 15.89 8.21
C LYS A 219 -2.33 16.30 6.84
N PRO A 220 -3.49 15.76 6.43
CA PRO A 220 -4.10 16.10 5.16
C PRO A 220 -4.50 17.59 5.09
N THR A 221 -4.63 18.11 3.88
CA THR A 221 -5.19 19.45 3.59
C THR A 221 -6.72 19.44 3.48
N TYR A 222 -7.33 18.32 3.88
CA TYR A 222 -8.75 18.00 3.80
C TYR A 222 -9.16 17.29 5.11
N LYS A 223 -10.46 17.18 5.38
CA LYS A 223 -10.92 16.48 6.58
C LYS A 223 -10.76 14.97 6.40
N PRO A 224 -10.12 14.23 7.33
CA PRO A 224 -9.96 12.78 7.23
C PRO A 224 -11.22 12.03 6.78
N SER A 225 -12.41 12.43 7.26
CA SER A 225 -13.69 11.83 6.93
C SER A 225 -14.19 12.03 5.48
N GLU A 226 -13.62 12.98 4.72
CA GLU A 226 -14.09 13.36 3.37
C GLU A 226 -13.58 12.41 2.27
N TYR A 227 -12.46 11.73 2.48
CA TYR A 227 -11.80 10.92 1.45
C TYR A 227 -11.45 9.53 1.97
N LEU A 228 -11.33 8.57 1.06
CA LEU A 228 -10.77 7.27 1.39
C LEU A 228 -9.33 7.41 1.90
N TYR A 229 -8.94 6.55 2.84
CA TYR A 229 -7.55 6.35 3.19
C TYR A 229 -6.97 5.19 2.36
N GLY A 230 -5.89 5.45 1.64
CA GLY A 230 -5.29 4.50 0.71
C GLY A 230 -3.83 4.83 0.43
N PHE A 231 -3.08 3.85 -0.06
CA PHE A 231 -1.65 3.97 -0.34
C PHE A 231 -1.36 3.84 -1.83
N SER A 232 -0.52 4.72 -2.36
CA SER A 232 0.19 4.48 -3.62
C SER A 232 1.51 3.76 -3.33
N GLU A 233 2.08 3.96 -2.14
CA GLU A 233 3.43 3.51 -1.78
C GLU A 233 3.52 3.02 -0.32
N LEU A 234 2.74 2.00 0.04
CA LEU A 234 3.10 1.18 1.18
C LEU A 234 4.37 0.40 0.82
N PHE A 235 5.43 0.53 1.61
CA PHE A 235 6.69 -0.15 1.30
C PHE A 235 6.49 -1.65 1.04
N GLY A 236 6.99 -2.19 -0.07
CA GLY A 236 7.09 -3.64 -0.30
C GLY A 236 8.41 -4.23 0.24
N GLY A 237 9.34 -3.36 0.60
CA GLY A 237 10.69 -3.67 1.05
C GLY A 237 11.44 -2.35 1.21
N ALA A 238 12.74 -2.34 0.94
CA ALA A 238 13.47 -1.10 0.79
C ALA A 238 14.77 -1.29 -0.01
N LEU A 239 15.13 -0.24 -0.75
CA LEU A 239 16.32 -0.22 -1.57
C LEU A 239 17.58 -0.14 -0.72
N ASN A 240 18.48 -1.10 -0.89
CA ASN A 240 19.84 -1.00 -0.39
C ASN A 240 20.65 -0.03 -1.27
N THR A 241 21.43 0.83 -0.62
CA THR A 241 22.33 1.77 -1.29
C THR A 241 23.78 1.34 -1.10
N TYR A 242 24.71 2.03 -1.76
CA TYR A 242 26.14 1.79 -1.51
C TYR A 242 26.56 2.16 -0.09
N SER A 243 25.98 3.20 0.49
CA SER A 243 26.33 3.70 1.82
C SER A 243 25.56 3.01 2.95
N TYR A 244 24.39 2.43 2.68
CA TYR A 244 23.54 1.81 3.71
C TYR A 244 22.95 0.50 3.21
N ARG A 245 23.21 -0.57 3.95
CA ARG A 245 22.66 -1.91 3.71
C ARG A 245 21.97 -2.43 4.96
N PHE A 246 20.77 -2.95 4.80
CA PHE A 246 19.96 -3.53 5.86
C PHE A 246 19.11 -4.66 5.31
N LEU A 247 18.58 -5.48 6.21
CA LEU A 247 17.61 -6.51 5.91
C LEU A 247 16.23 -6.05 6.38
N VAL A 248 15.25 -6.12 5.49
CA VAL A 248 13.85 -5.87 5.86
C VAL A 248 13.22 -7.20 6.29
N PRO A 249 12.83 -7.35 7.58
CA PRO A 249 12.14 -8.55 8.04
C PRO A 249 10.74 -8.60 7.41
N PHE A 250 10.30 -9.80 7.01
CA PHE A 250 9.00 -9.97 6.36
C PHE A 250 7.84 -9.60 7.29
N GLU A 251 8.03 -9.74 8.60
CA GLU A 251 7.10 -9.37 9.65
C GLU A 251 6.78 -7.87 9.64
N SER A 252 7.71 -7.03 9.16
CA SER A 252 7.45 -5.59 9.01
C SER A 252 6.35 -5.34 7.99
N LEU A 253 6.41 -5.99 6.83
CA LEU A 253 5.40 -5.81 5.79
C LEU A 253 4.05 -6.45 6.17
N ASP A 254 4.11 -7.63 6.79
CA ASP A 254 2.93 -8.35 7.30
C ASP A 254 2.21 -7.53 8.38
N SER A 255 2.95 -6.98 9.35
CA SER A 255 2.45 -6.08 10.40
C SER A 255 1.90 -4.79 9.82
N ALA A 256 2.65 -4.09 8.97
CA ALA A 256 2.20 -2.81 8.41
C ALA A 256 0.91 -2.98 7.62
N THR A 257 0.78 -4.03 6.80
CA THR A 257 -0.46 -4.29 6.05
C THR A 257 -1.65 -4.51 6.98
N ASN A 258 -1.49 -5.34 8.01
CA ASN A 258 -2.50 -5.58 9.04
C ASN A 258 -2.93 -4.25 9.71
N VAL A 259 -1.94 -3.47 10.16
CA VAL A 259 -2.15 -2.19 10.84
C VAL A 259 -2.87 -1.20 9.93
N LYS A 260 -2.47 -1.07 8.66
CA LYS A 260 -3.08 -0.10 7.74
C LYS A 260 -4.54 -0.44 7.44
N VAL A 261 -4.87 -1.72 7.22
CA VAL A 261 -6.25 -2.13 7.01
C VAL A 261 -7.08 -1.88 8.26
N ALA A 262 -6.61 -2.28 9.44
CA ALA A 262 -7.32 -2.00 10.69
C ALA A 262 -7.52 -0.50 10.94
N SER A 263 -6.59 0.33 10.46
CA SER A 263 -6.61 1.79 10.58
C SER A 263 -7.53 2.50 9.57
N GLY A 264 -8.31 1.75 8.78
CA GLY A 264 -9.28 2.32 7.84
C GLY A 264 -8.83 2.32 6.37
N CYS A 265 -7.68 1.70 6.04
CA CYS A 265 -7.21 1.67 4.66
C CYS A 265 -8.10 0.76 3.79
N ASN A 266 -8.58 1.31 2.66
CA ASN A 266 -9.42 0.60 1.69
C ASN A 266 -8.72 0.42 0.32
N TYR A 267 -7.51 0.95 0.14
CA TYR A 267 -6.70 0.74 -1.07
C TYR A 267 -5.22 0.54 -0.71
N LEU A 268 -4.70 -0.67 -0.93
CA LEU A 268 -3.31 -1.05 -0.60
C LEU A 268 -2.43 -1.09 -1.85
N GLY A 269 -1.78 0.03 -2.18
CA GLY A 269 -0.73 0.09 -3.19
C GLY A 269 0.67 -0.15 -2.59
N TYR A 270 1.47 -1.01 -3.22
CA TYR A 270 2.79 -1.41 -2.73
C TYR A 270 3.93 -0.88 -3.61
N TYR A 271 4.92 -0.21 -3.00
CA TYR A 271 6.14 0.23 -3.66
C TYR A 271 7.39 -0.45 -3.08
N VAL A 272 8.07 -1.36 -3.77
CA VAL A 272 7.60 -2.11 -4.96
C VAL A 272 7.20 -3.52 -4.56
N PHE A 273 6.21 -4.07 -5.27
CA PHE A 273 5.80 -5.46 -5.06
C PHE A 273 6.70 -6.47 -5.80
N HIS A 274 7.35 -6.03 -6.88
CA HIS A 274 8.34 -6.81 -7.62
C HIS A 274 9.58 -5.96 -7.86
N GLY A 275 10.72 -6.41 -7.34
CA GLY A 275 12.02 -5.80 -7.63
C GLY A 275 12.43 -6.07 -9.06
N VAL A 276 13.24 -5.21 -9.66
CA VAL A 276 13.65 -5.31 -11.08
C VAL A 276 15.13 -4.97 -11.24
N SER A 277 15.67 -5.10 -12.44
CA SER A 277 16.97 -4.51 -12.80
C SER A 277 16.77 -3.13 -13.41
N GLN A 278 17.60 -2.17 -13.03
CA GLN A 278 17.63 -0.84 -13.61
C GLN A 278 18.05 -0.89 -15.07
N LYS A 279 17.30 -0.16 -15.91
CA LYS A 279 17.60 -0.06 -17.34
C LYS A 279 18.91 0.70 -17.59
N ARG A 280 19.69 0.20 -18.54
CA ARG A 280 20.79 0.94 -19.14
C ARG A 280 20.29 1.69 -20.38
N GLY A 281 20.47 3.00 -20.39
CA GLY A 281 20.18 3.86 -21.53
C GLY A 281 21.33 3.90 -22.54
N LEU A 282 21.09 4.62 -23.63
CA LEU A 282 22.03 4.87 -24.72
C LEU A 282 23.29 5.60 -24.24
N LYS A 283 23.13 6.56 -23.32
CA LYS A 283 24.20 7.41 -22.78
C LYS A 283 24.69 6.95 -21.41
N GLY A 284 24.34 5.73 -21.00
CA GLY A 284 24.77 5.13 -19.74
C GLY A 284 23.61 4.81 -18.81
N ARG A 285 23.84 4.89 -17.50
CA ARG A 285 22.86 4.44 -16.51
C ARG A 285 21.77 5.46 -16.24
N LEU A 286 20.54 4.96 -16.10
CA LEU A 286 19.33 5.75 -15.87
C LEU A 286 18.83 5.67 -14.42
N ASN A 287 19.56 5.04 -13.50
CA ASN A 287 19.22 5.04 -12.07
C ASN A 287 19.61 6.37 -11.38
N ASP A 288 18.91 6.69 -10.30
CA ASP A 288 19.32 7.73 -9.35
C ASP A 288 20.73 7.43 -8.81
N SER A 289 21.51 8.47 -8.56
CA SER A 289 22.88 8.35 -8.10
C SER A 289 23.07 7.65 -6.75
N HIS A 290 22.05 7.65 -5.89
CA HIS A 290 22.08 6.96 -4.60
C HIS A 290 21.68 5.49 -4.70
N ALA A 291 21.01 5.11 -5.80
CA ALA A 291 20.59 3.74 -6.05
C ALA A 291 21.76 2.86 -6.46
N ALA A 292 21.60 1.55 -6.24
CA ALA A 292 22.50 0.58 -6.82
C ALA A 292 22.47 0.66 -8.35
N ASN A 293 23.62 0.37 -8.96
CA ASN A 293 23.89 0.58 -10.37
C ASN A 293 23.12 -0.34 -11.33
N VAL A 294 22.61 -1.46 -10.83
CA VAL A 294 21.89 -2.48 -11.62
C VAL A 294 20.71 -2.98 -10.82
N SER A 295 20.94 -3.63 -9.69
CA SER A 295 19.84 -4.23 -8.93
C SER A 295 18.90 -3.17 -8.35
N HIS A 296 17.61 -3.33 -8.62
CA HIS A 296 16.49 -2.69 -7.93
C HIS A 296 15.60 -3.76 -7.29
N ASP A 297 16.22 -4.83 -6.75
CA ASP A 297 15.53 -5.95 -6.09
C ASP A 297 14.60 -5.48 -4.95
N TYR A 298 14.96 -4.37 -4.31
CA TYR A 298 14.19 -3.68 -3.27
C TYR A 298 13.85 -4.54 -2.04
N GLN A 299 14.36 -5.78 -1.95
CA GLN A 299 13.89 -6.77 -0.97
C GLN A 299 12.37 -7.01 -1.06
N ALA A 300 11.79 -6.77 -2.25
CA ALA A 300 10.36 -6.85 -2.52
C ALA A 300 9.81 -8.29 -2.38
N PRO A 301 8.48 -8.46 -2.21
CA PRO A 301 7.85 -9.78 -2.09
C PRO A 301 8.18 -10.73 -3.24
N LEU A 302 8.20 -10.20 -4.46
CA LEU A 302 8.84 -10.82 -5.61
C LEU A 302 10.18 -10.14 -5.83
N GLY A 303 11.29 -10.88 -5.75
CA GLY A 303 12.60 -10.29 -5.97
C GLY A 303 12.91 -10.05 -7.46
N GLU A 304 14.13 -9.56 -7.73
CA GLU A 304 14.59 -9.10 -9.05
C GLU A 304 14.29 -10.06 -10.22
N PHE A 305 14.39 -11.37 -9.99
CA PHE A 305 14.18 -12.40 -10.99
C PHE A 305 12.85 -13.17 -10.80
N GLY A 306 11.92 -12.60 -10.04
CA GLY A 306 10.61 -13.19 -9.76
C GLY A 306 10.60 -14.23 -8.64
N GLN A 307 11.70 -14.36 -7.87
CA GLN A 307 11.75 -15.27 -6.73
C GLN A 307 10.76 -14.87 -5.64
N VAL A 308 10.00 -15.85 -5.13
CA VAL A 308 9.00 -15.66 -4.08
C VAL A 308 9.67 -15.64 -2.70
N ARG A 309 9.41 -14.58 -1.92
CA ARG A 309 9.92 -14.42 -0.55
C ARG A 309 8.87 -14.71 0.53
N ASP A 310 9.28 -14.78 1.78
CA ASP A 310 8.35 -15.01 2.90
C ASP A 310 7.36 -13.86 3.07
N SER A 311 7.76 -12.61 2.75
CA SER A 311 6.85 -11.47 2.69
C SER A 311 5.71 -11.69 1.70
N TYR A 312 5.97 -12.30 0.54
CA TYR A 312 4.92 -12.67 -0.42
C TYR A 312 3.96 -13.72 0.17
N LYS A 313 4.50 -14.77 0.79
CA LYS A 313 3.69 -15.86 1.36
C LYS A 313 2.75 -15.34 2.45
N MET A 314 3.26 -14.47 3.31
CA MET A 314 2.47 -13.85 4.38
C MET A 314 1.41 -12.90 3.84
N LEU A 315 1.78 -11.99 2.93
CA LEU A 315 0.83 -11.07 2.31
C LEU A 315 -0.27 -11.78 1.54
N LYS A 316 0.06 -12.87 0.83
CA LYS A 316 -0.93 -13.66 0.09
C LYS A 316 -2.09 -14.13 0.97
N SER A 317 -1.81 -14.54 2.21
CA SER A 317 -2.86 -14.93 3.16
C SER A 317 -3.79 -13.77 3.53
N GLN A 318 -3.23 -12.58 3.74
CA GLN A 318 -3.99 -11.37 4.03
C GLN A 318 -4.78 -10.88 2.79
N PHE A 319 -4.18 -10.96 1.61
CA PHE A 319 -4.83 -10.54 0.36
C PHE A 319 -6.03 -11.41 0.03
N TYR A 320 -5.94 -12.73 0.20
CA TYR A 320 -7.11 -13.60 0.05
C TYR A 320 -8.22 -13.21 1.01
N PHE A 321 -7.88 -12.85 2.23
CA PHE A 321 -8.86 -12.38 3.21
C PHE A 321 -9.51 -11.07 2.78
N TYR A 322 -8.71 -10.03 2.50
CA TYR A 322 -9.24 -8.72 2.12
C TYR A 322 -10.02 -8.74 0.81
N THR A 323 -9.59 -9.54 -0.17
CA THR A 323 -10.31 -9.65 -1.45
C THR A 323 -11.63 -10.41 -1.29
N THR A 324 -11.62 -11.56 -0.61
CA THR A 324 -12.81 -12.38 -0.38
C THR A 324 -13.88 -11.62 0.40
N PHE A 325 -13.49 -10.85 1.42
CA PHE A 325 -14.42 -10.17 2.33
C PHE A 325 -14.45 -8.64 2.12
N SER A 326 -14.06 -8.16 0.93
CA SER A 326 -13.96 -6.73 0.62
C SER A 326 -15.28 -5.97 0.80
N GLU A 327 -16.40 -6.54 0.35
CA GLU A 327 -17.73 -5.95 0.54
C GLU A 327 -18.11 -5.82 2.02
N LEU A 328 -17.67 -6.76 2.85
CA LEU A 328 -17.88 -6.71 4.30
C LEU A 328 -16.96 -5.67 4.96
N PHE A 329 -15.72 -5.55 4.51
CA PHE A 329 -14.71 -4.64 5.09
C PHE A 329 -14.97 -3.17 4.75
N THR A 330 -15.39 -2.89 3.53
CA THR A 330 -15.52 -1.52 3.01
C THR A 330 -16.40 -0.62 3.88
N PRO A 331 -17.58 -1.05 4.38
CA PRO A 331 -18.42 -0.22 5.25
C PRO A 331 -18.01 -0.23 6.73
N MET A 332 -17.05 -1.05 7.15
CA MET A 332 -16.64 -1.12 8.55
C MET A 332 -15.83 0.10 8.96
N TYR A 333 -16.15 0.70 10.11
CA TYR A 333 -15.33 1.76 10.71
C TYR A 333 -14.22 1.19 11.58
N THR A 334 -13.18 2.00 11.83
CA THR A 334 -12.09 1.68 12.76
C THR A 334 -12.48 2.07 14.18
N ASP A 335 -12.32 1.14 15.11
CA ASP A 335 -12.50 1.36 16.54
C ASP A 335 -11.20 1.02 17.28
N LEU A 336 -10.77 1.92 18.16
CA LEU A 336 -9.50 1.82 18.88
C LEU A 336 -9.76 1.76 20.39
N PRO A 337 -8.95 1.01 21.15
CA PRO A 337 -9.06 1.04 22.60
C PRO A 337 -8.74 2.42 23.16
N GLU A 338 -9.40 2.79 24.25
CA GLU A 338 -9.11 4.01 25.00
C GLU A 338 -7.62 4.10 25.36
N GLY A 339 -6.99 5.24 25.07
CA GLY A 339 -5.56 5.48 25.28
C GLY A 339 -4.66 4.89 24.18
N GLY A 340 -5.20 4.17 23.20
CA GLY A 340 -4.45 3.65 22.05
C GLY A 340 -3.76 4.75 21.24
N GLU A 341 -4.36 5.94 21.20
CA GLU A 341 -3.83 7.15 20.59
C GLU A 341 -2.56 7.69 21.27
N HIS A 342 -2.28 7.30 22.51
CA HIS A 342 -1.09 7.71 23.24
C HIS A 342 0.12 6.79 23.04
N ILE A 343 -0.09 5.58 22.52
CA ILE A 343 0.99 4.60 22.27
C ILE A 343 2.03 5.19 21.32
N GLN A 344 3.30 5.08 21.70
CA GLN A 344 4.45 5.57 20.93
C GLN A 344 5.19 4.42 20.24
N PRO A 345 5.91 4.69 19.13
CA PRO A 345 6.67 3.64 18.43
C PRO A 345 7.71 2.94 19.30
N ASN A 346 8.26 3.64 20.29
CA ASN A 346 9.29 3.14 21.19
C ASN A 346 8.73 2.47 22.46
N ASP A 347 7.42 2.21 22.52
CA ASP A 347 6.78 1.45 23.59
C ASP A 347 6.83 -0.06 23.27
N PRO A 348 7.67 -0.85 23.98
CA PRO A 348 7.76 -2.30 23.79
C PRO A 348 6.76 -3.08 24.66
N ASP A 349 6.10 -2.43 25.63
CA ASP A 349 5.38 -3.07 26.71
C ASP A 349 3.88 -3.18 26.45
N THR A 350 3.33 -2.36 25.55
CA THR A 350 1.90 -2.32 25.27
C THR A 350 1.53 -3.18 24.05
N LEU A 351 0.64 -4.15 24.25
CA LEU A 351 0.01 -4.90 23.15
C LEU A 351 -0.92 -3.99 22.37
N ARG A 352 -0.79 -4.00 21.03
CA ARG A 352 -1.57 -3.11 20.17
C ARG A 352 -2.69 -3.90 19.50
N TYR A 353 -3.89 -3.33 19.50
CA TYR A 353 -5.05 -3.93 18.85
C TYR A 353 -6.04 -2.85 18.40
N ALA A 354 -6.89 -3.23 17.44
CA ALA A 354 -7.94 -2.40 16.87
C ALA A 354 -9.07 -3.29 16.37
N CYS A 355 -10.27 -2.74 16.21
CA CYS A 355 -11.40 -3.42 15.60
C CYS A 355 -11.79 -2.74 14.29
N ARG A 356 -12.17 -3.52 13.28
CA ARG A 356 -13.02 -3.05 12.17
C ARG A 356 -14.43 -3.58 12.43
N VAL A 357 -15.42 -2.68 12.54
CA VAL A 357 -16.77 -3.03 13.02
C VAL A 357 -17.85 -2.49 12.08
N SER A 358 -18.90 -3.28 11.86
CA SER A 358 -20.17 -2.84 11.27
C SER A 358 -21.32 -3.45 12.06
N GLY A 359 -22.02 -2.60 12.81
CA GLY A 359 -23.07 -3.04 13.73
C GLY A 359 -22.54 -3.99 14.82
N LYS A 360 -22.89 -5.28 14.72
CA LYS A 360 -22.47 -6.32 15.68
C LYS A 360 -21.31 -7.18 15.18
N GLU A 361 -21.03 -7.15 13.88
CA GLU A 361 -20.04 -8.00 13.21
C GLU A 361 -18.72 -7.23 13.03
N GLY A 362 -17.60 -7.93 13.10
CA GLY A 362 -16.31 -7.31 12.87
C GLY A 362 -15.12 -8.23 13.00
N PHE A 363 -13.96 -7.60 12.99
CA PHE A 363 -12.66 -8.26 13.09
C PHE A 363 -11.78 -7.54 14.10
N LEU A 364 -11.21 -8.31 15.03
CA LEU A 364 -10.20 -7.86 15.97
C LEU A 364 -8.81 -8.05 15.35
N PHE A 365 -8.11 -6.97 15.12
CA PHE A 365 -6.73 -6.93 14.65
C PHE A 365 -5.80 -6.80 15.85
N ILE A 366 -4.78 -7.66 15.94
CA ILE A 366 -3.80 -7.65 17.02
C ILE A 366 -2.42 -7.60 16.40
N ASN A 367 -1.56 -6.70 16.87
CA ASN A 367 -0.19 -6.53 16.40
C ASN A 367 0.78 -6.44 17.60
N ASN A 368 1.69 -7.40 17.68
CA ASN A 368 2.83 -7.41 18.61
C ASN A 368 4.17 -7.38 17.85
N PHE A 369 4.24 -6.49 16.85
CA PHE A 369 5.45 -6.22 16.08
C PHE A 369 5.72 -4.72 16.09
N GLN A 370 6.99 -4.36 16.25
CA GLN A 370 7.53 -3.03 16.02
C GLN A 370 8.84 -3.20 15.24
N ASN A 371 9.06 -2.38 14.22
CA ASN A 371 10.36 -2.37 13.57
C ASN A 371 11.41 -1.74 14.49
N HIS A 372 12.63 -2.30 14.48
CA HIS A 372 13.78 -1.80 15.24
C HIS A 372 13.66 -1.87 16.77
N LEU A 373 12.65 -2.56 17.28
CA LEU A 373 12.42 -2.79 18.71
C LEU A 373 11.79 -4.16 18.90
N ASP A 374 12.30 -4.94 19.85
CA ASP A 374 11.65 -6.17 20.27
C ASP A 374 10.50 -5.84 21.22
N MET A 375 9.31 -6.35 20.89
CA MET A 375 8.13 -6.23 21.75
C MET A 375 8.16 -7.27 22.87
N LYS A 376 7.53 -6.94 23.99
CA LYS A 376 7.32 -7.88 25.09
C LYS A 376 6.37 -9.01 24.67
N ASP A 377 6.66 -10.22 25.13
CA ASP A 377 5.71 -11.34 25.01
C ASP A 377 4.54 -11.11 25.98
N HIS A 378 3.33 -11.27 25.47
CA HIS A 378 2.11 -11.15 26.26
C HIS A 378 1.44 -12.51 26.42
N GLU A 379 1.07 -12.85 27.65
CA GLU A 379 0.49 -14.14 27.98
C GLU A 379 -0.92 -14.00 28.54
N SER A 380 -1.75 -15.01 28.29
CA SER A 380 -3.09 -15.14 28.88
C SER A 380 -4.00 -13.94 28.63
N ILE A 381 -3.92 -13.33 27.44
CA ILE A 381 -4.73 -12.18 27.05
C ILE A 381 -6.17 -12.60 26.74
N GLN A 382 -7.14 -11.87 27.25
CA GLN A 382 -8.53 -11.93 26.82
C GLN A 382 -9.00 -10.54 26.38
N PHE A 383 -9.76 -10.49 25.31
CA PHE A 383 -10.36 -9.28 24.76
C PHE A 383 -11.84 -9.25 25.12
N GLN A 384 -12.29 -8.08 25.58
CA GLN A 384 -13.71 -7.78 25.73
C GLN A 384 -14.09 -6.77 24.65
N ILE A 385 -14.94 -7.20 23.71
CA ILE A 385 -15.47 -6.37 22.64
C ILE A 385 -16.93 -6.04 22.98
N ILE A 386 -17.31 -4.77 22.83
CA ILE A 386 -18.69 -4.31 22.98
C ILE A 386 -19.14 -3.83 21.60
N ALA A 387 -20.02 -4.58 20.94
CA ALA A 387 -20.53 -4.25 19.60
C ALA A 387 -22.07 -4.17 19.63
N ASN A 388 -22.63 -2.97 19.43
CA ASN A 388 -24.07 -2.67 19.59
C ASN A 388 -24.69 -3.33 20.85
N ASP A 389 -24.16 -2.95 22.02
CA ASP A 389 -24.53 -3.44 23.36
C ASP A 389 -24.30 -4.94 23.61
N GLU A 390 -23.78 -5.67 22.63
CA GLU A 390 -23.41 -7.06 22.81
C GLU A 390 -21.98 -7.18 23.32
N LYS A 391 -21.81 -7.86 24.45
CA LYS A 391 -20.50 -8.18 25.02
C LYS A 391 -20.00 -9.53 24.50
N ILE A 392 -18.84 -9.50 23.84
CA ILE A 392 -18.13 -10.68 23.33
C ILE A 392 -16.79 -10.77 24.06
N ILE A 393 -16.46 -11.97 24.56
CA ILE A 393 -15.17 -12.26 25.20
C ILE A 393 -14.40 -13.22 24.30
N ILE A 394 -13.19 -12.85 23.91
CA ILE A 394 -12.34 -13.62 23.00
C ILE A 394 -10.97 -13.82 23.63
N PRO A 395 -10.52 -15.07 23.85
CA PRO A 395 -11.30 -16.30 23.99
C PRO A 395 -12.03 -16.38 25.34
N ARG A 396 -13.03 -17.26 25.47
CA ARG A 396 -13.79 -17.46 26.72
C ARG A 396 -13.09 -18.35 27.74
N ASN A 397 -12.45 -19.46 27.31
CA ASN A 397 -11.95 -20.44 28.28
C ASN A 397 -10.50 -20.21 28.71
N ARG A 398 -9.63 -19.76 27.79
CA ARG A 398 -8.20 -19.61 28.07
C ARG A 398 -7.61 -18.50 27.22
N GLY A 399 -7.03 -17.48 27.85
CA GLY A 399 -6.40 -16.38 27.13
C GLY A 399 -5.36 -16.81 26.09
N ILE A 400 -5.15 -15.95 25.09
CA ILE A 400 -4.17 -16.16 24.03
C ILE A 400 -2.82 -15.56 24.40
N ASN A 401 -1.76 -16.14 23.84
CA ASN A 401 -0.41 -15.60 23.98
C ASN A 401 -0.02 -14.94 22.65
N MET A 402 0.56 -13.75 22.74
CA MET A 402 1.09 -13.00 21.60
C MET A 402 2.58 -12.78 21.83
N LYS A 403 3.41 -13.46 21.05
CA LYS A 403 4.86 -13.30 21.09
C LYS A 403 5.32 -12.10 20.28
N ASN A 404 6.54 -11.64 20.52
CA ASN A 404 7.22 -10.69 19.66
C ASN A 404 7.12 -11.13 18.19
N LYS A 405 6.94 -10.13 17.31
CA LYS A 405 6.82 -10.26 15.85
C LYS A 405 5.56 -10.96 15.33
N GLN A 406 4.57 -11.20 16.19
CA GLN A 406 3.30 -11.80 15.78
C GLN A 406 2.21 -10.75 15.55
N ASN A 407 1.36 -11.00 14.57
CA ASN A 407 0.09 -10.30 14.39
C ASN A 407 -0.97 -11.30 13.89
N ILE A 408 -2.25 -11.01 14.15
CA ILE A 408 -3.36 -11.88 13.77
C ILE A 408 -4.64 -11.06 13.62
N ILE A 409 -5.60 -11.58 12.84
CA ILE A 409 -6.93 -11.00 12.64
C ILE A 409 -7.97 -12.04 13.05
N LEU A 410 -8.84 -11.72 14.00
CA LEU A 410 -9.82 -12.65 14.58
C LEU A 410 -11.25 -12.19 14.27
N PRO A 411 -12.08 -13.02 13.61
CA PRO A 411 -13.48 -12.67 13.36
C PRO A 411 -14.31 -12.75 14.64
N PHE A 412 -15.30 -11.86 14.76
CA PHE A 412 -16.35 -11.95 15.78
C PHE A 412 -17.72 -11.62 15.20
N ASN A 413 -18.75 -12.29 15.72
CA ASN A 413 -20.13 -12.24 15.23
C ASN A 413 -20.24 -12.40 13.70
N PHE A 414 -19.41 -13.29 13.15
CA PHE A 414 -19.27 -13.47 11.71
C PHE A 414 -20.32 -14.43 11.17
N ASN A 415 -20.97 -14.07 10.06
CA ASN A 415 -22.02 -14.89 9.46
C ASN A 415 -21.46 -15.93 8.47
N LEU A 416 -21.46 -17.20 8.87
CA LEU A 416 -21.10 -18.36 8.04
C LEU A 416 -22.34 -18.92 7.33
N ASP A 417 -22.88 -18.18 6.35
CA ASP A 417 -24.04 -18.59 5.56
C ASP A 417 -25.28 -18.99 6.39
N GLY A 418 -25.60 -18.18 7.42
CA GLY A 418 -26.73 -18.39 8.34
C GLY A 418 -26.33 -19.03 9.67
N ILE A 419 -25.08 -19.47 9.81
CA ILE A 419 -24.51 -19.95 11.06
C ILE A 419 -23.66 -18.83 11.68
N LEU A 420 -24.07 -18.35 12.86
CA LEU A 420 -23.38 -17.26 13.53
C LEU A 420 -22.16 -17.78 14.31
N LEU A 421 -20.96 -17.42 13.85
CA LEU A 421 -19.71 -17.58 14.57
C LEU A 421 -19.52 -16.40 15.51
N LYS A 422 -19.76 -16.58 16.82
CA LYS A 422 -19.58 -15.53 17.83
C LYS A 422 -18.13 -15.06 17.88
N TYR A 423 -17.17 -15.96 17.79
CA TYR A 423 -15.75 -15.65 17.54
C TYR A 423 -14.95 -16.89 17.14
N ALA A 424 -13.78 -16.67 16.56
CA ALA A 424 -12.72 -17.67 16.45
C ALA A 424 -11.36 -17.09 16.87
N THR A 425 -10.47 -17.91 17.42
CA THR A 425 -9.07 -17.55 17.68
C THR A 425 -8.12 -17.89 16.53
N THR A 426 -8.66 -18.25 15.37
CA THR A 426 -7.92 -18.45 14.12
C THR A 426 -8.25 -17.37 13.10
N GLN A 427 -7.29 -17.10 12.22
CA GLN A 427 -7.47 -16.07 11.21
C GLN A 427 -8.28 -16.60 10.03
N LEU A 428 -9.37 -15.92 9.70
CA LEU A 428 -10.12 -16.19 8.48
C LEU A 428 -9.30 -15.79 7.25
N ILE A 429 -9.19 -16.68 6.26
CA ILE A 429 -8.40 -16.45 5.05
C ILE A 429 -9.27 -16.30 3.80
N THR A 430 -10.23 -17.20 3.59
CA THR A 430 -11.08 -17.13 2.39
C THR A 430 -12.33 -18.00 2.57
N LYS A 431 -13.22 -17.93 1.58
CA LYS A 431 -14.43 -18.71 1.42
C LYS A 431 -14.43 -19.29 0.01
N LEU A 432 -14.61 -20.60 -0.09
CA LEU A 432 -14.87 -21.29 -1.36
C LEU A 432 -16.38 -21.42 -1.50
N SER A 433 -16.99 -20.46 -2.21
CA SER A 433 -18.44 -20.26 -2.25
C SER A 433 -19.23 -21.46 -2.77
N GLU A 434 -18.68 -22.21 -3.74
CA GLU A 434 -19.31 -23.41 -4.29
C GLU A 434 -19.51 -24.53 -3.24
N GLU A 435 -18.65 -24.56 -2.22
CA GLU A 435 -18.63 -25.61 -1.19
C GLU A 435 -19.15 -25.13 0.18
N LYS A 436 -19.50 -23.84 0.31
CA LYS A 436 -19.71 -23.17 1.62
C LYS A 436 -18.57 -23.47 2.61
N LEU A 437 -17.35 -23.57 2.08
CA LEU A 437 -16.17 -23.92 2.84
C LEU A 437 -15.42 -22.64 3.24
N TYR A 438 -15.25 -22.43 4.54
CA TYR A 438 -14.46 -21.35 5.09
C TYR A 438 -13.09 -21.87 5.51
N VAL A 439 -12.04 -21.18 5.06
CA VAL A 439 -10.66 -21.57 5.37
C VAL A 439 -10.11 -20.62 6.42
N LEU A 440 -9.73 -21.18 7.57
CA LEU A 440 -9.09 -20.47 8.67
C LEU A 440 -7.68 -21.02 8.89
N PHE A 441 -6.74 -20.14 9.25
CA PHE A 441 -5.32 -20.44 9.36
C PHE A 441 -4.79 -20.09 10.74
N GLU A 442 -4.04 -21.02 11.33
CA GLU A 442 -3.34 -20.82 12.60
C GLU A 442 -2.00 -20.12 12.33
N LYS A 443 -1.93 -18.82 12.59
CA LYS A 443 -0.77 -17.97 12.26
C LYS A 443 0.29 -17.90 13.37
N THR A 444 -0.12 -18.07 14.63
CA THR A 444 0.67 -17.63 15.79
C THR A 444 0.97 -18.74 16.81
N GLY A 445 0.55 -19.99 16.55
CA GLY A 445 0.66 -21.08 17.53
C GLY A 445 -0.31 -20.93 18.71
N ILE A 446 -1.31 -20.05 18.58
CA ILE A 446 -2.40 -19.89 19.54
C ILE A 446 -3.26 -21.15 19.54
N LYS A 447 -3.69 -21.59 20.73
CA LYS A 447 -4.68 -22.68 20.80
C LYS A 447 -6.02 -22.23 20.23
N ASN A 448 -6.50 -23.01 19.27
CA ASN A 448 -7.72 -22.73 18.54
C ASN A 448 -8.96 -22.93 19.45
N GLU A 449 -9.83 -21.94 19.47
CA GLU A 449 -11.13 -21.92 20.15
C GLU A 449 -12.13 -21.26 19.20
N TYR A 450 -13.30 -21.88 19.09
CA TYR A 450 -14.40 -21.41 18.26
C TYR A 450 -15.64 -21.31 19.14
N CYS A 451 -16.49 -20.33 18.90
CA CYS A 451 -17.76 -20.24 19.60
C CYS A 451 -18.86 -19.97 18.59
N PHE A 452 -19.79 -20.90 18.46
CA PHE A 452 -20.92 -20.81 17.56
C PHE A 452 -22.21 -20.59 18.35
N ASP A 453 -23.07 -19.71 17.85
CA ASP A 453 -24.45 -19.64 18.31
C ASP A 453 -25.18 -20.95 18.00
N ASN A 454 -25.98 -21.47 18.95
CA ASN A 454 -26.63 -22.77 18.76
C ASN A 454 -28.02 -22.71 18.10
N THR A 455 -28.56 -21.52 17.81
CA THR A 455 -29.94 -21.35 17.31
C THR A 455 -30.18 -22.08 15.99
N ASN A 456 -29.24 -21.98 15.05
CA ASN A 456 -29.37 -22.55 13.71
C ASN A 456 -28.55 -23.84 13.51
N ILE A 457 -28.06 -24.45 14.60
CA ILE A 457 -27.16 -25.61 14.54
C ILE A 457 -27.85 -26.86 15.07
N LYS A 458 -28.08 -27.83 14.19
CA LYS A 458 -28.59 -29.16 14.58
C LYS A 458 -27.50 -30.08 15.12
N LYS A 459 -26.30 -30.03 14.52
CA LYS A 459 -25.17 -30.92 14.83
C LYS A 459 -23.86 -30.24 14.45
N ILE A 460 -22.81 -30.48 15.25
CA ILE A 460 -21.42 -30.12 14.95
C ILE A 460 -20.59 -31.40 15.01
N GLU A 461 -19.68 -31.54 14.05
CA GLU A 461 -18.68 -32.60 14.02
C GLU A 461 -17.30 -31.97 13.90
N VAL A 462 -16.33 -32.50 14.64
CA VAL A 462 -14.93 -32.07 14.56
C VAL A 462 -14.05 -33.29 14.34
N ASN A 463 -13.17 -33.22 13.36
CA ASN A 463 -12.20 -34.29 13.10
C ASN A 463 -11.13 -34.35 14.20
N LYS A 464 -10.76 -33.19 14.75
CA LYS A 464 -9.78 -33.04 15.84
C LYS A 464 -10.23 -31.90 16.75
N GLY A 465 -10.35 -32.17 18.04
CA GLY A 465 -10.81 -31.21 19.04
C GLY A 465 -11.87 -31.81 19.95
N ASN A 466 -12.39 -30.97 20.86
CA ASN A 466 -13.49 -31.33 21.75
C ASN A 466 -14.64 -30.37 21.49
N ILE A 467 -15.88 -30.87 21.51
CA ILE A 467 -17.08 -30.04 21.43
C ILE A 467 -17.69 -29.95 22.82
N LYS A 468 -17.97 -28.73 23.28
CA LYS A 468 -18.71 -28.46 24.51
C LYS A 468 -19.99 -27.71 24.18
N LYS A 469 -21.13 -28.37 24.38
CA LYS A 469 -22.45 -27.70 24.30
C LYS A 469 -22.66 -26.86 25.55
N MET A 470 -22.93 -25.57 25.35
CA MET A 470 -23.37 -24.63 26.38
C MET A 470 -24.87 -24.33 26.21
N SER A 471 -25.44 -23.51 27.08
CA SER A 471 -26.87 -23.12 27.02
C SER A 471 -27.26 -22.55 25.65
N ASN A 472 -26.51 -21.56 25.16
CA ASN A 472 -26.83 -20.82 23.92
C ASN A 472 -25.71 -20.90 22.86
N SER A 473 -24.71 -21.76 23.06
CA SER A 473 -23.58 -21.86 22.12
C SER A 473 -22.97 -23.24 22.10
N PHE A 474 -22.19 -23.51 21.05
CA PHE A 474 -21.23 -24.61 20.99
C PHE A 474 -19.82 -24.02 21.02
N MET A 475 -18.93 -24.66 21.78
CA MET A 475 -17.49 -24.37 21.76
C MET A 475 -16.68 -25.57 21.31
#